data_AF-A0A511Y4P3-F1
#
_entry.id   AF-A0A511Y4P3-F1
#
_cell.length_a   1.000
_cell.length_b   1.000
_cell.length_c   1.000
_cell.angle_alpha   90.00
_cell.angle_beta   90.00
_cell.angle_gamma   90.00
#
_symmetry.space_group_name_H-M   'P 1'
#
loop_
_entity.id
_entity.type
_entity.pdbx_description
1 polymer ?
#
loop_
_entity_poly.entity_id
_entity_poly.type
_entity_poly.pdbx_seq_one_letter_code
_entity_poly.pdbx_strand_id
1 'polypeptide(L)'
;MKNIILTLFLIAFSCKEKDNLTEKKIFFSNLTEPQKNIYIELLYYYPAKDKKQSNFYLVKDIHTNDTLYVVDKDSLPVSDFIKNYNGIENTAIVLRKGKLKNKKEYLLNVPSNYNLSNKKLYLGELIRIID
;
A
#
# COMPACT_ATOMS: atom_id res chain seq x y z
N MET A 1 -45.73 -1.49 -21.17
CA MET A 1 -44.38 -2.09 -21.23
C MET A 1 -43.30 -1.00 -21.44
N LYS A 2 -43.07 -0.11 -20.45
CA LYS A 2 -42.03 0.93 -20.53
C LYS A 2 -41.09 0.97 -19.30
N ASN A 3 -41.43 0.24 -18.23
CA ASN A 3 -40.72 0.33 -16.94
C ASN A 3 -39.69 -0.80 -16.72
N ILE A 4 -39.55 -1.74 -17.66
CA ILE A 4 -38.59 -2.86 -17.53
C ILE A 4 -37.22 -2.50 -18.13
N ILE A 5 -37.15 -1.51 -19.03
CA ILE A 5 -35.91 -1.10 -19.69
C ILE A 5 -35.02 -0.26 -18.76
N LEU A 6 -35.61 0.46 -17.78
CA LEU A 6 -34.86 1.32 -16.87
C LEU A 6 -34.04 0.52 -15.84
N THR A 7 -34.53 -0.64 -15.41
CA THR A 7 -33.88 -1.47 -14.38
C THR A 7 -32.65 -2.21 -14.90
N LEU A 8 -32.58 -2.53 -16.20
CA LEU A 8 -31.37 -3.11 -16.79
C LEU A 8 -30.21 -2.11 -16.93
N PHE A 9 -30.51 -0.81 -17.05
CA PHE A 9 -29.47 0.23 -17.19
C PHE A 9 -28.74 0.55 -15.88
N LEU A 10 -29.36 0.28 -14.73
CA LEU A 10 -28.75 0.53 -13.41
C LEU A 10 -27.74 -0.56 -12.98
N ILE A 11 -27.79 -1.74 -13.59
CA ILE A 11 -26.90 -2.86 -13.22
C ILE A 11 -25.51 -2.71 -13.87
N ALA A 12 -25.38 -1.93 -14.95
CA ALA A 12 -24.12 -1.78 -15.68
C ALA A 12 -23.10 -0.82 -15.04
N PHE A 13 -23.52 0.05 -14.11
CA PHE A 13 -22.63 1.06 -13.51
C PHE A 13 -22.03 0.70 -12.15
N SER A 14 -22.31 -0.49 -11.60
CA SER A 14 -21.75 -0.90 -10.30
C SER A 14 -20.51 -1.79 -10.40
N CYS A 15 -19.92 -1.96 -11.59
CA CYS A 15 -18.54 -2.44 -11.67
C CYS A 15 -17.62 -1.34 -11.16
N LYS A 16 -17.31 -1.35 -9.85
CA LYS A 16 -16.08 -0.71 -9.36
C LYS A 16 -14.94 -1.33 -10.18
N GLU A 17 -14.35 -0.56 -11.09
CA GLU A 17 -13.18 -1.01 -11.83
C GLU A 17 -12.18 -1.56 -10.83
N LYS A 18 -11.92 -2.86 -10.93
CA LYS A 18 -10.89 -3.50 -10.13
C LYS A 18 -9.58 -2.98 -10.71
N ASP A 19 -8.91 -2.09 -9.99
CA ASP A 19 -7.64 -1.52 -10.44
C ASP A 19 -6.73 -2.62 -10.98
N ASN A 20 -6.36 -2.53 -12.26
CA ASN A 20 -5.45 -3.49 -12.85
C ASN A 20 -4.09 -3.37 -12.15
N LEU A 21 -3.68 -4.43 -11.47
CA LEU A 21 -2.39 -4.49 -10.77
C LEU A 21 -1.31 -5.05 -11.70
N THR A 22 -0.12 -4.44 -11.63
CA THR A 22 1.07 -4.85 -12.38
C THR A 22 2.25 -5.08 -11.44
N GLU A 23 3.16 -5.96 -11.84
CA GLU A 23 4.41 -6.17 -11.12
C GLU A 23 5.42 -5.08 -11.48
N LYS A 24 6.06 -4.49 -10.48
CA LYS A 24 7.13 -3.51 -10.63
C LYS A 24 8.37 -3.92 -9.85
N LYS A 25 9.52 -3.72 -10.48
CA LYS A 25 10.83 -3.93 -9.87
C LYS A 25 11.40 -2.60 -9.39
N ILE A 26 11.84 -2.55 -8.13
CA ILE A 26 12.49 -1.39 -7.51
C ILE A 26 13.85 -1.80 -6.97
N PHE A 27 14.89 -1.05 -7.32
CA PHE A 27 16.24 -1.26 -6.79
C PHE A 27 16.36 -0.69 -5.39
N PHE A 28 17.11 -1.36 -4.51
CA PHE A 28 17.36 -0.90 -3.14
C PHE A 28 17.95 0.51 -3.09
N SER A 29 18.79 0.88 -4.07
CA SER A 29 19.38 2.22 -4.19
C SER A 29 18.36 3.36 -4.32
N ASN A 30 17.14 3.04 -4.74
CA ASN A 30 16.07 4.02 -4.97
C ASN A 30 15.15 4.15 -3.75
N LEU A 31 15.41 3.40 -2.68
CA LEU A 31 14.61 3.37 -1.47
C LEU A 31 15.26 4.22 -0.38
N THR A 32 14.44 4.98 0.34
CA THR A 32 14.85 5.72 1.53
C THR A 32 14.43 4.98 2.79
N GLU A 33 15.34 4.77 3.73
CA GLU A 33 14.94 4.28 5.06
C GLU A 33 14.50 5.44 5.97
N PRO A 34 13.39 5.31 6.71
CA PRO A 34 13.00 6.29 7.70
C PRO A 34 14.06 6.37 8.82
N GLN A 35 14.57 7.57 9.09
CA GLN A 35 15.60 7.79 10.11
C GLN A 35 15.02 7.84 11.53
N LYS A 36 13.73 8.13 11.65
CA LYS A 36 12.95 8.19 12.89
C LYS A 36 11.60 7.54 12.65
N ASN A 37 10.86 7.27 13.72
CA ASN A 37 9.47 6.86 13.62
C ASN A 37 8.65 7.96 12.93
N ILE A 38 7.82 7.55 11.97
CA ILE A 38 6.88 8.43 11.27
C ILE A 38 5.48 7.92 11.60
N TYR A 39 4.66 8.79 12.18
CA TYR A 39 3.26 8.49 12.45
C TYR A 39 2.47 8.67 11.17
N ILE A 40 1.71 7.64 10.81
CA ILE A 40 1.04 7.57 9.53
C ILE A 40 -0.38 7.03 9.65
N GLU A 41 -1.19 7.42 8.67
CA GLU A 41 -2.48 6.82 8.34
C GLU A 41 -2.28 5.87 7.14
N LEU A 42 -2.81 4.65 7.22
CA LEU A 42 -2.83 3.74 6.07
C LEU A 42 -3.89 4.22 5.07
N LEU A 43 -3.54 4.34 3.80
CA LEU A 43 -4.49 4.68 2.74
C LEU A 43 -4.85 3.42 1.95
N TYR A 44 -3.84 2.72 1.46
CA TYR A 44 -4.01 1.50 0.69
C TYR A 44 -2.94 0.47 1.03
N TYR A 45 -3.36 -0.79 1.03
CA TYR A 45 -2.49 -1.94 1.16
C TYR A 45 -2.58 -2.80 -0.11
N TYR A 46 -1.43 -3.05 -0.73
CA TYR A 46 -1.31 -3.92 -1.88
C TYR A 46 -0.50 -5.16 -1.48
N PRO A 47 -1.16 -6.30 -1.26
CA PRO A 47 -0.49 -7.51 -0.78
C PRO A 47 0.44 -8.11 -1.84
N ALA A 48 1.52 -8.72 -1.37
CA ALA A 48 2.33 -9.63 -2.18
C ALA A 48 1.47 -10.82 -2.64
N LYS A 49 1.56 -11.18 -3.93
CA LYS A 49 0.86 -12.36 -4.48
C LYS A 49 1.63 -13.67 -4.27
N ASP A 50 2.94 -13.58 -4.09
CA ASP A 50 3.82 -14.73 -3.87
C ASP A 50 5.01 -14.38 -2.96
N LYS A 51 5.82 -15.39 -2.62
CA LYS A 51 6.94 -15.27 -1.67
C LYS A 51 8.10 -14.39 -2.16
N LYS A 52 8.20 -14.10 -3.46
CA LYS A 52 9.27 -13.25 -4.03
C LYS A 52 8.89 -11.78 -4.00
N GLN A 53 7.59 -11.49 -3.99
CA GLN A 53 7.06 -10.14 -3.89
C GLN A 53 7.10 -9.62 -2.44
N SER A 54 7.17 -8.30 -2.31
CA SER A 54 7.04 -7.58 -1.04
C SER A 54 5.71 -6.82 -1.03
N ASN A 55 5.17 -6.57 0.16
CA ASN A 55 3.97 -5.76 0.26
C ASN A 55 4.28 -4.30 -0.08
N PHE A 56 3.26 -3.61 -0.58
CA PHE A 56 3.34 -2.18 -0.87
C PHE A 56 2.22 -1.44 -0.17
N TYR A 57 2.55 -0.30 0.42
CA TYR A 57 1.62 0.51 1.17
C TYR A 57 1.62 1.94 0.62
N LEU A 58 0.42 2.49 0.48
CA LEU A 58 0.23 3.93 0.37
C LEU A 58 -0.20 4.43 1.74
N VAL A 59 0.52 5.39 2.27
CA VAL A 59 0.27 5.94 3.61
C VAL A 59 0.31 7.45 3.56
N LYS A 60 -0.19 8.11 4.59
CA LYS A 60 -0.18 9.56 4.76
C LYS A 60 0.48 9.92 6.07
N ASP A 61 1.47 10.81 6.03
CA ASP A 61 2.06 11.37 7.25
C ASP A 61 1.02 12.24 7.98
N ILE A 62 0.78 11.97 9.26
CA ILE A 62 -0.28 12.68 10.01
C ILE A 62 0.09 14.13 10.34
N HIS A 63 1.37 14.48 10.32
CA HIS A 63 1.86 15.81 10.67
C HIS A 63 1.99 16.71 9.44
N THR A 64 2.49 16.17 8.33
CA THR A 64 2.69 16.96 7.11
C THR A 64 1.56 16.80 6.09
N ASN A 65 0.68 15.82 6.27
CA ASN A 65 -0.30 15.36 5.28
C ASN A 65 0.32 14.82 3.98
N ASP A 66 1.63 14.56 3.95
CA ASP A 66 2.31 14.05 2.76
C ASP A 66 1.95 12.59 2.50
N THR A 67 1.69 12.25 1.24
CA THR A 67 1.56 10.86 0.81
C THR A 67 2.92 10.20 0.69
N LEU A 68 3.12 9.09 1.41
CA LEU A 68 4.33 8.27 1.35
C LEU A 68 4.02 6.93 0.70
N TYR A 69 4.96 6.44 -0.10
CA TYR A 69 4.90 5.12 -0.73
C TYR A 69 5.90 4.22 -0.04
N VAL A 70 5.43 3.12 0.55
CA VAL A 70 6.25 2.27 1.40
C VAL A 70 6.33 0.87 0.82
N VAL A 71 7.56 0.38 0.67
CA VAL A 71 7.88 -1.01 0.38
C VAL A 71 8.14 -1.71 1.70
N ASP A 72 7.47 -2.84 1.91
CA ASP A 72 7.72 -3.68 3.07
C ASP A 72 9.14 -4.20 3.06
N LYS A 73 9.80 -4.10 4.21
CA LYS A 73 11.17 -4.56 4.35
C LYS A 73 11.24 -6.09 4.40
N ASP A 74 10.24 -6.71 5.03
CA ASP A 74 10.27 -8.13 5.33
C ASP A 74 8.98 -8.85 4.94
N SER A 75 9.08 -10.16 4.77
CA SER A 75 7.94 -11.06 4.66
C SER A 75 7.33 -11.34 6.05
N LEU A 76 7.35 -10.34 6.95
CA LEU A 76 6.74 -10.49 8.26
C LEU A 76 5.24 -10.71 8.09
N PRO A 77 4.59 -11.44 9.03
CA PRO A 77 3.15 -11.56 9.03
C PRO A 77 2.54 -10.16 9.08
N VAL A 78 1.90 -9.76 7.99
CA VAL A 78 1.06 -8.56 7.98
C VAL A 78 -0.12 -8.86 8.90
N SER A 79 -0.35 -7.96 9.85
CA SER A 79 -1.46 -8.07 10.80
C SER A 79 -2.81 -8.06 10.08
N ASP A 80 -3.80 -8.73 10.65
CA ASP A 80 -5.11 -8.84 10.02
C ASP A 80 -5.84 -7.49 9.93
N PHE A 81 -5.51 -6.53 10.81
CA PHE A 81 -6.04 -5.16 10.70
C PHE A 81 -5.58 -4.47 9.41
N ILE A 82 -4.31 -4.63 8.97
CA ILE A 82 -3.81 -4.03 7.73
C ILE A 82 -4.49 -4.70 6.53
N LYS A 83 -4.61 -6.03 6.55
CA LYS A 83 -5.23 -6.80 5.47
C LYS A 83 -6.69 -6.42 5.24
N ASN A 84 -7.42 -6.14 6.33
CA ASN A 84 -8.84 -5.83 6.30
C ASN A 84 -9.12 -4.31 6.39
N TYR A 85 -8.09 -3.47 6.26
CA TYR A 85 -8.25 -2.04 6.37
C TYR A 85 -9.14 -1.47 5.26
N ASN A 86 -10.19 -0.75 5.65
CA ASN A 86 -11.20 -0.19 4.75
C ASN A 86 -11.38 1.33 4.90
N GLY A 87 -10.39 2.03 5.49
CA GLY A 87 -10.40 3.49 5.59
C GLY A 87 -11.29 4.07 6.68
N ILE A 88 -11.77 3.25 7.63
CA ILE A 88 -12.69 3.68 8.69
C ILE A 88 -11.95 3.96 10.01
N GLU A 89 -10.78 3.33 10.23
CA GLU A 89 -10.05 3.45 11.49
C GLU A 89 -8.90 4.47 11.41
N ASN A 90 -8.97 5.53 12.22
CA ASN A 90 -7.86 6.41 12.57
C ASN A 90 -6.83 5.68 13.44
N THR A 91 -6.32 4.54 12.96
CA THR A 91 -5.34 3.75 13.70
C THR A 91 -3.98 4.41 13.55
N ALA A 92 -3.41 4.83 14.67
CA ALA A 92 -2.04 5.31 14.72
C ALA A 92 -1.09 4.15 14.36
N ILE A 93 -0.54 4.21 13.15
CA ILE A 93 0.48 3.29 12.68
C ILE A 93 1.81 4.05 12.70
N VAL A 94 2.87 3.34 13.07
CA VAL A 94 4.23 3.84 12.97
C VAL A 94 4.92 3.16 11.79
N LEU A 95 5.38 3.98 10.86
CA LEU A 95 6.40 3.59 9.90
C LEU A 95 7.76 3.76 10.57
N ARG A 96 8.52 2.67 10.71
CA ARG A 96 9.89 2.71 11.26
C ARG A 96 10.88 1.96 10.40
N LYS A 97 12.16 2.16 10.73
CA LYS A 97 13.26 1.39 10.14
C LYS A 97 13.16 -0.06 10.62
N GLY A 98 13.06 -0.97 9.65
CA GLY A 98 13.15 -2.41 9.92
C GLY A 98 14.58 -2.94 9.99
N LYS A 99 14.75 -4.21 10.35
CA LYS A 99 16.08 -4.86 10.40
C LYS A 99 16.65 -5.07 8.99
N LEU A 100 17.92 -4.74 8.78
CA LEU A 100 18.57 -4.80 7.46
C LEU A 100 18.71 -6.23 6.94
N LYS A 101 18.35 -6.44 5.68
CA LYS A 101 18.71 -7.60 4.86
C LYS A 101 19.39 -7.13 3.60
N ASN A 102 20.39 -7.88 3.13
CA ASN A 102 21.08 -7.60 1.87
C ASN A 102 20.22 -8.04 0.67
N LYS A 103 19.17 -7.27 0.34
CA LYS A 103 18.42 -7.41 -0.90
C LYS A 103 18.86 -6.35 -1.91
N LYS A 104 19.07 -6.75 -3.16
CA LYS A 104 19.42 -5.82 -4.25
C LYS A 104 18.19 -5.14 -4.85
N GLU A 105 17.06 -5.85 -4.88
CA GLU A 105 15.82 -5.41 -5.51
C GLU A 105 14.58 -5.96 -4.79
N TYR A 106 13.46 -5.30 -5.03
CA TYR A 106 12.14 -5.63 -4.53
C TYR A 106 11.16 -5.73 -5.70
N LEU A 107 10.33 -6.77 -5.71
CA LEU A 107 9.19 -6.92 -6.61
C LEU A 107 7.92 -6.54 -5.87
N LEU A 108 7.09 -5.69 -6.48
CA LEU A 108 5.89 -5.14 -5.90
C LEU A 108 4.72 -5.34 -6.85
N ASN A 109 3.54 -5.61 -6.33
CA ASN A 109 2.32 -5.64 -7.12
C ASN A 109 1.49 -4.39 -6.79
N VAL A 110 1.36 -3.46 -7.74
CA VAL A 110 0.77 -2.12 -7.52
C VAL A 110 -0.15 -1.74 -8.68
N PRO A 111 -1.02 -0.72 -8.55
CA PRO A 111 -1.85 -0.25 -9.67
C PRO A 111 -1.01 0.13 -10.89
N SER A 112 -1.48 -0.26 -12.07
CA SER A 112 -0.74 -0.09 -13.32
C SER A 112 -0.48 1.38 -13.66
N ASN A 113 -1.42 2.25 -13.30
CA ASN A 113 -1.37 3.70 -13.48
C ASN A 113 -0.43 4.42 -12.50
N TYR A 114 0.09 3.78 -11.44
CA TYR A 114 0.97 4.44 -10.48
C TYR A 114 2.38 4.61 -11.03
N ASN A 115 2.79 5.83 -11.39
CA ASN A 115 4.18 6.10 -11.75
C ASN A 115 5.06 6.30 -10.51
N LEU A 116 5.82 5.25 -10.14
CA LEU A 116 6.72 5.26 -8.99
C LEU A 116 8.10 5.90 -9.29
N SER A 117 8.47 6.15 -10.55
CA SER A 117 9.81 6.64 -10.90
C SER A 117 10.12 8.03 -10.33
N ASN A 118 9.08 8.85 -10.17
CA ASN A 118 9.19 10.24 -9.73
C ASN A 118 8.78 10.41 -8.26
N LYS A 119 8.58 9.30 -7.54
CA LYS A 119 8.13 9.31 -6.16
C LYS A 119 9.26 8.84 -5.26
N LYS A 120 9.40 9.49 -4.11
CA LYS A 120 10.27 9.00 -3.04
C LYS A 120 9.62 7.75 -2.45
N LEU A 121 10.33 6.64 -2.51
CA LEU A 121 9.89 5.37 -1.95
C LEU A 121 10.59 5.14 -0.62
N TYR A 122 9.83 4.72 0.39
CA TYR A 122 10.36 4.36 1.69
C TYR A 122 10.49 2.86 1.81
N LEU A 123 11.57 2.39 2.42
CA LEU A 123 11.72 1.01 2.85
C LEU A 123 11.52 0.97 4.36
N GLY A 124 10.44 0.34 4.83
CA GLY A 124 10.14 0.33 6.25
C GLY A 124 9.12 -0.72 6.65
N GLU A 125 8.90 -0.80 7.96
CA GLU A 125 7.93 -1.71 8.58
C GLU A 125 6.80 -0.87 9.17
N LEU A 126 5.56 -1.33 8.97
CA LEU A 126 4.39 -0.75 9.60
C LEU A 126 4.10 -1.48 10.91
N ILE A 127 3.95 -0.71 11.98
CA ILE A 127 3.69 -1.24 13.32
C ILE A 127 2.50 -0.51 13.92
N ARG A 128 1.51 -1.29 14.34
CA ARG A 128 0.40 -0.77 15.12
C ARG A 128 0.90 -0.38 16.51
N ILE A 129 0.58 0.83 16.93
CA ILE A 129 0.64 1.17 18.35
C ILE A 129 -0.62 0.54 18.97
N ILE A 130 -0.41 -0.37 19.91
CA ILE A 130 -1.46 -0.78 20.84
C ILE A 130 -1.27 0.14 22.04
N ASP A 131 -2.23 1.01 22.30
CA ASP A 131 -2.34 1.68 23.61
C ASP A 131 -2.80 0.65 24.65
#